data_AF-P31255-F1
#
_entry.id   AF-P31255-F1
#
_cell.length_a   1.000
_cell.length_b   1.000
_cell.length_c   1.000
_cell.angle_alpha   90.00
_cell.angle_beta   90.00
_cell.angle_gamma   90.00
#
_symmetry.space_group_name_H-M   'P 1'
#
loop_
_entity.id
_entity.type
_entity.pdbx_description
1 polymer ?
#
loop_
_entity_poly.entity_id
_entity_poly.type
_entity_poly.pdbx_seq_one_letter_code
_entity_poly.pdbx_strand_id
1 'polypeptide(L)'
;MYMDRHCVYYRKPLLESGTLGTKGNIQVVIPFLTESYSSSQDPPEKSIPICTLKNFPNAIEHTLQWARDEFESLFKQPAENVNQYLTNPKFVERTLRLGGTQPLEVLEAVHRSLVLQRPHDWADCVTWACLHWHSQYANNIRQLLHNFPPEQ
;
A
#
# COMPACT_ATOMS: atom_id res chain seq x y z
N MET A 1 -7.47 7.84 -19.92
CA MET A 1 -6.86 6.78 -20.77
C MET A 1 -7.84 5.78 -21.38
N TYR A 2 -8.71 5.10 -20.62
CA TYR A 2 -9.66 4.11 -21.18
C TYR A 2 -10.55 4.70 -22.28
N MET A 3 -11.17 5.87 -22.02
CA MET A 3 -12.04 6.55 -22.98
C MET A 3 -11.28 7.02 -24.24
N ASP A 4 -10.07 7.55 -24.08
CA ASP A 4 -9.20 7.96 -25.20
C ASP A 4 -8.99 6.81 -26.20
N ARG A 5 -8.62 5.62 -25.71
CA ARG A 5 -8.43 4.43 -26.55
C ARG A 5 -9.68 4.07 -27.34
N HIS A 6 -10.87 4.17 -26.73
CA HIS A 6 -12.13 3.93 -27.42
C HIS A 6 -12.44 5.01 -28.47
N CYS A 7 -12.21 6.29 -28.15
CA CYS A 7 -12.41 7.39 -29.10
C CYS A 7 -11.49 7.28 -30.31
N VAL A 8 -10.23 6.87 -30.11
CA VAL A 8 -9.29 6.56 -31.20
C VAL A 8 -9.79 5.39 -32.04
N TYR A 9 -10.17 4.27 -31.41
CA TYR A 9 -10.66 3.07 -32.12
C TYR A 9 -11.91 3.36 -32.97
N TYR A 10 -12.90 4.07 -32.40
CA TYR A 10 -14.16 4.38 -33.07
C TYR A 10 -14.15 5.70 -33.86
N ARG A 11 -13.01 6.38 -33.94
CA ARG A 11 -12.82 7.67 -34.64
C ARG A 11 -13.86 8.71 -34.19
N LYS A 12 -14.06 8.82 -32.88
CA LYS A 12 -14.97 9.79 -32.27
C LYS A 12 -14.17 10.94 -31.66
N PRO A 13 -14.59 12.21 -31.83
CA PRO A 13 -14.02 13.33 -31.08
C PRO A 13 -14.13 13.10 -29.57
N LEU A 14 -13.13 13.58 -28.82
CA LEU A 14 -13.10 13.56 -27.36
C LEU A 14 -12.81 14.97 -26.83
N LEU A 15 -13.59 15.40 -25.85
CA LEU A 15 -13.37 16.61 -25.06
C LEU A 15 -12.95 16.16 -23.67
N GLU A 16 -11.69 16.35 -23.32
CA GLU A 16 -11.16 16.01 -22.00
C GLU A 16 -10.97 17.29 -21.18
N SER A 17 -11.34 17.24 -19.91
CA SER A 17 -11.17 18.36 -18.99
C SER A 17 -10.86 17.87 -17.58
N GLY A 18 -10.02 18.63 -16.87
CA GLY A 18 -9.59 18.31 -15.51
C GLY A 18 -9.54 19.56 -14.64
N THR A 19 -9.71 19.38 -13.33
CA THR A 19 -9.59 20.43 -12.32
C THR A 19 -8.81 19.95 -11.10
N LEU A 20 -8.06 20.85 -10.46
CA LEU A 20 -7.36 20.60 -9.20
C LEU A 20 -7.31 21.88 -8.37
N GLY A 21 -8.22 22.02 -7.40
CA GLY A 21 -8.40 23.25 -6.64
C GLY A 21 -8.82 24.40 -7.57
N THR A 22 -7.99 25.45 -7.65
CA THR A 22 -8.20 26.59 -8.56
C THR A 22 -7.61 26.39 -9.96
N LYS A 23 -6.96 25.25 -10.23
CA LYS A 23 -6.36 24.92 -11.53
C LYS A 23 -7.39 24.19 -12.41
N GLY A 24 -7.29 24.39 -13.71
CA GLY A 24 -8.07 23.64 -14.70
C GLY A 24 -7.32 23.50 -16.03
N ASN A 25 -7.63 22.44 -16.76
CA ASN A 25 -7.12 22.19 -18.11
C ASN A 25 -8.23 21.64 -19.01
N ILE A 26 -8.10 21.88 -20.32
CA ILE A 26 -8.98 21.35 -21.36
C ILE A 26 -8.08 20.85 -22.49
N GLN A 27 -8.41 19.68 -23.04
CA GLN A 27 -7.76 19.12 -24.22
C GLN A 27 -8.82 18.58 -25.18
N VAL A 28 -8.70 18.94 -26.45
CA VAL A 28 -9.60 18.47 -27.51
C VAL A 28 -8.85 17.46 -28.37
N VAL A 29 -9.47 16.30 -28.59
CA VAL A 29 -8.96 15.26 -29.48
C VAL A 29 -9.90 15.14 -30.68
N ILE A 30 -9.39 15.50 -31.86
CA ILE A 30 -10.12 15.42 -33.13
C ILE A 30 -9.51 14.30 -33.98
N PRO A 31 -10.30 13.28 -34.39
CA PRO A 31 -9.82 12.19 -35.21
C PRO A 31 -9.11 12.69 -36.47
N PHE A 32 -7.93 12.12 -36.76
CA PHE A 32 -7.11 12.46 -37.93
C PHE A 32 -6.55 13.89 -37.95
N LEU A 33 -6.59 14.62 -36.83
CA LEU A 33 -6.11 16.00 -36.76
C LEU A 33 -5.18 16.25 -35.56
N THR A 34 -5.58 15.88 -34.35
CA THR A 34 -4.78 16.07 -33.14
C THR A 34 -4.22 14.75 -32.63
N GLU A 35 -3.21 14.82 -31.76
CA GLU A 35 -2.80 13.65 -30.99
C GLU A 35 -3.90 13.20 -29.99
N SER A 36 -3.80 11.96 -29.54
CA SER A 36 -4.71 11.41 -28.52
C SER A 36 -4.28 11.85 -27.12
N TYR A 37 -5.19 11.79 -26.15
CA TYR A 37 -4.87 12.16 -24.77
C TYR A 37 -3.71 11.33 -24.19
N SER A 38 -3.63 10.04 -24.50
CA SER A 38 -2.53 9.17 -24.05
C SER A 38 -1.22 9.31 -24.84
N SER A 39 -1.15 10.26 -25.78
CA SER A 39 0.09 10.51 -26.54
C SER A 39 1.10 11.33 -25.72
N SER A 40 0.60 12.16 -24.80
CA SER A 40 1.40 12.87 -23.80
C SER A 40 1.47 12.11 -22.47
N GLN A 41 2.60 12.18 -21.79
CA GLN A 41 2.79 11.59 -20.48
C GLN A 41 2.70 12.65 -19.38
N ASP A 42 1.72 12.51 -18.49
CA ASP A 42 1.65 13.33 -17.29
C ASP A 42 2.73 12.92 -16.28
N PRO A 43 3.23 13.87 -15.45
CA PRO A 43 4.12 13.53 -14.36
C PRO A 43 3.48 12.46 -13.46
N PRO A 44 4.23 11.43 -13.06
CA PRO A 44 3.71 10.42 -12.15
C PRO A 44 3.36 11.06 -10.80
N GLU A 45 2.45 10.41 -10.07
CA GLU A 45 2.21 10.76 -8.67
C GLU A 45 3.50 10.68 -7.86
N LYS A 46 3.68 11.60 -6.92
CA LYS A 46 4.85 11.62 -6.06
C LYS A 46 4.85 10.38 -5.16
N SER A 47 5.73 9.43 -5.43
CA SER A 47 5.98 8.27 -4.56
C SER A 47 7.08 8.57 -3.55
N ILE A 48 6.88 8.23 -2.28
CA ILE A 48 7.90 8.35 -1.24
C ILE A 48 8.81 7.11 -1.28
N PRO A 49 10.15 7.26 -1.29
CA PRO A 49 11.06 6.12 -1.27
C PRO A 49 10.82 5.21 -0.05
N ILE A 50 10.87 3.89 -0.25
CA ILE A 50 10.60 2.90 0.81
C ILE A 50 11.52 3.08 2.02
N CYS A 51 12.81 3.40 1.81
CA CYS A 51 13.75 3.65 2.91
C CYS A 51 13.36 4.86 3.78
N THR A 52 12.84 5.92 3.14
CA THR A 52 12.34 7.11 3.82
C THR A 52 11.08 6.80 4.62
N LEU A 53 10.16 6.01 4.05
CA LEU A 53 8.95 5.59 4.75
C LEU A 53 9.24 4.68 5.94
N LYS A 54 10.20 3.75 5.81
CA LYS A 54 10.46 2.72 6.84
C LYS A 54 11.36 3.19 7.97
N ASN A 55 12.42 3.95 7.68
CA ASN A 55 13.49 4.20 8.66
C ASN A 55 13.81 5.69 8.87
N PHE A 56 13.68 6.52 7.84
CA PHE A 56 14.18 7.91 7.88
C PHE A 56 13.11 8.95 7.46
N PRO A 57 11.94 9.01 8.13
CA PRO A 57 10.94 10.04 7.85
C PRO A 57 11.43 11.42 8.31
N ASN A 58 11.18 12.45 7.51
CA ASN A 58 11.57 13.84 7.79
C ASN A 58 10.46 14.86 7.50
N ALA A 59 9.29 14.40 7.04
CA ALA A 59 8.12 15.19 6.75
C ALA A 59 6.86 14.45 7.22
N ILE A 60 5.78 15.18 7.51
CA ILE A 60 4.55 14.60 8.07
C ILE A 60 3.92 13.58 7.10
N GLU A 61 4.00 13.83 5.80
CA GLU A 61 3.51 12.96 4.74
C GLU A 61 4.13 11.55 4.81
N HIS A 62 5.40 11.46 5.22
CA HIS A 62 6.08 10.17 5.36
C HIS A 62 5.46 9.35 6.50
N THR A 63 5.16 9.99 7.63
CA THR A 63 4.51 9.34 8.78
C THR A 63 3.04 9.03 8.51
N LEU A 64 2.34 9.86 7.72
CA LEU A 64 0.96 9.61 7.32
C LEU A 64 0.85 8.42 6.36
N GLN A 65 1.76 8.34 5.37
CA GLN A 65 1.83 7.19 4.47
C GLN A 65 2.21 5.92 5.24
N TRP A 66 3.21 5.99 6.15
CA TRP A 66 3.55 4.88 7.04
C TRP A 66 2.34 4.42 7.87
N ALA A 67 1.60 5.35 8.46
CA ALA A 67 0.43 5.01 9.28
C ALA A 67 -0.70 4.37 8.47
N ARG A 68 -0.86 4.79 7.20
CA ARG A 68 -1.80 4.16 6.27
C ARG A 68 -1.40 2.71 5.95
N ASP A 69 -0.13 2.49 5.66
CA ASP A 69 0.40 1.15 5.37
C ASP A 69 0.30 0.24 6.61
N GLU A 70 0.56 0.79 7.80
CA GLU A 70 0.43 0.09 9.08
C GLU A 70 -1.02 -0.31 9.38
N PHE A 71 -1.99 0.57 9.10
CA PHE A 71 -3.41 0.22 9.24
C PHE A 71 -3.81 -0.95 8.32
N GLU A 72 -3.39 -0.89 7.05
CA GLU A 72 -3.68 -1.93 6.07
C GLU A 72 -3.04 -3.28 6.46
N SER A 73 -1.79 -3.24 6.94
CA SER A 73 -1.00 -4.42 7.32
C SER A 73 -1.44 -5.07 8.62
N LEU A 74 -2.02 -4.31 9.56
CA LEU A 74 -2.50 -4.86 10.84
C LEU A 74 -3.93 -5.37 10.76
N PHE A 75 -4.83 -4.65 10.09
CA PHE A 75 -6.27 -4.87 10.24
C PHE A 75 -6.95 -5.42 8.99
N LYS A 76 -6.38 -5.24 7.79
CA LYS A 76 -6.96 -5.75 6.55
C LYS A 76 -6.26 -7.01 6.05
N GLN A 77 -4.96 -6.92 5.78
CA GLN A 77 -4.22 -8.02 5.14
C GLN A 77 -4.25 -9.33 5.94
N PRO A 78 -4.02 -9.36 7.27
CA PRO A 78 -4.03 -10.60 8.02
C PRO A 78 -5.42 -11.25 8.05
N ALA A 79 -6.48 -10.44 8.19
CA ALA A 79 -7.85 -10.93 8.17
C ALA A 79 -8.23 -11.52 6.80
N GLU A 80 -7.82 -10.87 5.71
CA GLU A 80 -8.03 -11.39 4.35
C GLU A 80 -7.28 -12.72 4.13
N ASN A 81 -6.02 -12.80 4.56
CA ASN A 81 -5.21 -14.02 4.49
C ASN A 81 -5.81 -15.17 5.31
N VAL A 82 -6.31 -14.90 6.52
CA VAL A 82 -7.00 -15.89 7.35
C VAL A 82 -8.29 -16.36 6.67
N ASN A 83 -9.10 -15.45 6.13
CA ASN A 83 -10.31 -15.83 5.41
C ASN A 83 -10.01 -16.69 4.17
N GLN A 84 -8.99 -16.34 3.39
CA GLN A 84 -8.57 -17.14 2.24
C GLN A 84 -8.01 -18.50 2.66
N TYR A 85 -7.24 -18.57 3.75
CA TYR A 85 -6.74 -19.81 4.33
C TYR A 85 -7.89 -20.76 4.75
N LEU A 86 -8.95 -20.22 5.36
CA LEU A 86 -10.10 -21.01 5.82
C LEU A 86 -11.07 -21.41 4.69
N THR A 87 -11.13 -20.66 3.60
CA THR A 87 -12.12 -20.86 2.52
C THR A 87 -11.56 -21.56 1.28
N ASN A 88 -10.26 -21.39 0.98
CA ASN A 88 -9.65 -21.90 -0.23
C ASN A 88 -8.67 -23.04 0.09
N PRO A 89 -9.00 -24.30 -0.24
CA PRO A 89 -8.11 -25.45 -0.01
C PRO A 89 -6.74 -25.35 -0.69
N LYS A 90 -6.62 -24.53 -1.74
CA LYS A 90 -5.36 -24.31 -2.47
C LYS A 90 -4.56 -23.12 -1.95
N PHE A 91 -4.98 -22.48 -0.85
CA PHE A 91 -4.31 -21.29 -0.32
C PHE A 91 -2.84 -21.55 0.00
N VAL A 92 -2.54 -22.61 0.76
CA VAL A 92 -1.16 -22.92 1.17
C VAL A 92 -0.28 -23.20 -0.06
N GLU A 93 -0.78 -23.99 -1.01
CA GLU A 93 -0.08 -24.27 -2.27
C GLU A 93 0.19 -22.99 -3.07
N ARG A 94 -0.79 -22.09 -3.17
CA ARG A 94 -0.65 -20.80 -3.86
C ARG A 94 0.37 -19.90 -3.15
N THR A 95 0.32 -19.84 -1.82
CA THR A 95 1.22 -19.02 -1.00
C THR A 95 2.67 -19.50 -1.11
N LEU A 96 2.90 -20.81 -1.13
CA LEU A 96 4.24 -21.40 -1.31
C LEU A 96 4.84 -21.14 -2.70
N ARG A 97 4.02 -20.76 -3.70
CA ARG A 97 4.49 -20.38 -5.03
C ARG A 97 4.86 -18.89 -5.15
N LEU A 98 4.63 -18.09 -4.09
CA LEU A 98 5.07 -16.69 -4.06
C LEU A 98 6.60 -16.62 -3.96
N GLY A 99 7.18 -15.56 -4.51
CA GLY A 99 8.64 -15.37 -4.51
C GLY A 99 9.16 -14.70 -3.25
N GLY A 100 10.41 -15.02 -2.87
CA GLY A 100 11.14 -14.35 -1.79
C GLY A 100 10.63 -14.75 -0.39
N THR A 101 10.55 -13.77 0.52
CA THR A 101 10.10 -13.94 1.91
C THR A 101 8.57 -13.95 2.06
N GLN A 102 7.83 -13.64 0.99
CA GLN A 102 6.37 -13.54 1.01
C GLN A 102 5.66 -14.78 1.55
N PRO A 103 6.03 -16.04 1.22
CA PRO A 103 5.36 -17.21 1.78
C PRO A 103 5.46 -17.26 3.30
N LEU A 104 6.63 -16.90 3.86
CA LEU A 104 6.88 -16.88 5.30
C LEU A 104 6.04 -15.80 5.96
N GLU A 105 6.07 -14.57 5.43
CA GLU A 105 5.32 -13.43 5.96
C GLU A 105 3.80 -13.71 6.01
N VAL A 106 3.24 -14.29 4.95
CA VAL A 106 1.82 -14.63 4.88
C VAL A 106 1.44 -15.74 5.87
N LEU A 107 2.23 -16.82 5.92
CA LEU A 107 1.93 -17.95 6.82
C LEU A 107 2.14 -17.59 8.29
N GLU A 108 3.15 -16.79 8.62
CA GLU A 108 3.36 -16.25 9.97
C GLU A 108 2.21 -15.32 10.38
N ALA A 109 1.72 -14.47 9.49
CA ALA A 109 0.56 -13.63 9.76
C ALA A 109 -0.69 -14.48 10.07
N VAL A 110 -0.95 -15.53 9.27
CA VAL A 110 -2.08 -16.45 9.51
C VAL A 110 -1.92 -17.16 10.86
N HIS A 111 -0.73 -17.69 11.17
CA HIS A 111 -0.46 -18.36 12.44
C HIS A 111 -0.62 -17.41 13.63
N ARG A 112 -0.11 -16.17 13.51
CA ARG A 112 -0.24 -15.13 14.52
C ARG A 112 -1.70 -14.79 14.80
N SER A 113 -2.50 -14.58 13.75
CA SER A 113 -3.92 -14.24 13.88
C SER A 113 -4.81 -15.38 14.37
N LEU A 114 -4.48 -16.63 14.05
CA LEU A 114 -5.29 -17.79 14.44
C LEU A 114 -4.94 -18.35 15.83
N VAL A 115 -3.68 -18.25 16.25
CA VAL A 115 -3.16 -18.91 17.44
C VAL A 115 -2.49 -17.93 18.40
N LEU A 116 -1.40 -17.27 18.00
CA LEU A 116 -0.52 -16.56 18.95
C LEU A 116 -1.13 -15.29 19.53
N GLN A 117 -1.88 -14.54 18.73
CA GLN A 117 -2.45 -13.23 19.08
C GLN A 117 -3.95 -13.20 18.81
N ARG A 118 -4.63 -14.34 18.96
CA ARG A 118 -6.08 -14.41 18.91
C ARG A 118 -6.65 -13.89 20.23
N PRO A 119 -7.30 -12.72 20.26
CA PRO A 119 -7.90 -12.21 21.50
C PRO A 119 -9.15 -13.03 21.87
N HIS A 120 -9.35 -13.26 23.16
CA HIS A 120 -10.55 -13.90 23.70
C HIS A 120 -11.52 -12.90 24.31
N ASP A 121 -11.01 -11.76 24.78
CA ASP A 121 -11.80 -10.67 25.33
C ASP A 121 -11.25 -9.28 24.94
N TRP A 122 -11.87 -8.23 25.47
CA TRP A 122 -11.43 -6.86 25.25
C TRP A 122 -10.07 -6.54 25.87
N ALA A 123 -9.75 -7.14 27.03
CA ALA A 123 -8.51 -6.88 27.75
C ALA A 123 -7.29 -7.43 26.98
N ASP A 124 -7.44 -8.56 26.30
CA ASP A 124 -6.45 -9.10 25.37
C ASP A 124 -6.15 -8.10 24.24
N CYS A 125 -7.17 -7.46 23.67
CA CYS A 125 -7.00 -6.45 22.62
C CYS A 125 -6.22 -5.22 23.12
N VAL A 126 -6.49 -4.76 24.35
CA VAL A 126 -5.76 -3.65 24.97
C VAL A 126 -4.30 -4.04 25.22
N THR A 127 -4.05 -5.26 25.69
CA THR A 127 -2.70 -5.80 25.87
C THR A 127 -1.95 -5.87 24.54
N TRP A 128 -2.60 -6.39 23.49
CA TRP A 128 -2.06 -6.42 22.13
C TRP A 128 -1.66 -5.03 21.64
N ALA A 129 -2.55 -4.04 21.81
CA ALA A 129 -2.28 -2.66 21.38
C ALA A 129 -1.08 -2.05 22.12
N CYS A 130 -0.96 -2.31 23.43
CA CYS A 130 0.19 -1.87 24.24
C CYS A 130 1.49 -2.53 23.78
N LEU A 131 1.49 -3.84 23.53
CA LEU A 131 2.67 -4.58 23.04
C LEU A 131 3.07 -4.09 21.65
N HIS A 132 2.10 -3.87 20.78
CA HIS A 132 2.32 -3.37 19.43
C HIS A 132 2.92 -1.95 19.46
N TRP A 133 2.40 -1.06 20.32
CA TRP A 133 2.96 0.29 20.53
C TRP A 133 4.43 0.23 20.96
N HIS A 134 4.77 -0.62 21.94
CA HIS A 134 6.15 -0.81 22.37
C HIS A 134 7.03 -1.36 21.25
N SER A 135 6.52 -2.30 20.45
CA SER A 135 7.25 -2.85 19.31
C SER A 135 7.59 -1.78 18.29
N GLN A 136 6.59 -0.98 17.86
CA GLN A 136 6.77 -0.01 16.77
C GLN A 136 7.53 1.24 17.20
N TYR A 137 7.19 1.80 18.36
CA TYR A 137 7.70 3.12 18.76
C TYR A 137 8.86 3.07 19.76
N ALA A 138 9.21 1.89 20.28
CA ALA A 138 10.36 1.73 21.16
C ALA A 138 11.36 0.68 20.65
N ASN A 139 10.94 -0.57 20.42
CA ASN A 139 11.86 -1.66 20.05
C ASN A 139 12.46 -1.43 18.67
N ASN A 140 11.65 -1.11 17.67
CA ASN A 140 12.12 -0.86 16.31
C ASN A 140 13.05 0.37 16.25
N ILE A 141 12.76 1.42 17.03
CA ILE A 141 13.62 2.61 17.14
C ILE A 141 14.96 2.27 17.80
N ARG A 142 14.96 1.48 18.89
CA ARG A 142 16.20 0.99 19.51
C ARG A 142 17.01 0.12 18.56
N GLN A 143 16.36 -0.74 17.79
CA GLN A 143 17.02 -1.56 16.78
C GLN A 143 17.64 -0.72 15.66
N LEU A 144 16.94 0.36 15.24
CA LEU A 144 17.46 1.29 14.25
C LEU A 144 18.71 2.01 14.77
N LEU A 145 18.67 2.53 16.00
CA LEU A 145 19.82 3.19 16.65
C LEU A 145 20.98 2.23 16.96
N HIS A 146 20.69 0.94 17.16
CA HIS A 146 21.72 -0.08 17.30
C HIS A 146 22.48 -0.30 15.99
N ASN A 147 21.76 -0.31 14.86
CA ASN A 147 22.35 -0.47 13.53
C ASN A 147 23.04 0.81 13.04
N PHE A 148 22.50 1.98 13.40
CA PHE A 148 23.01 3.31 13.03
C PHE A 148 23.18 4.15 14.31
N PRO A 149 24.34 4.08 14.97
CA PRO A 149 24.62 4.87 16.15
C PRO A 149 24.42 6.37 15.86
N PRO A 150 23.91 7.16 16.82
CA PRO A 150 23.57 8.57 16.61
C PRO A 150 24.77 9.49 16.31
N GLU A 151 25.99 9.02 16.57
CA GLU A 151 27.25 9.77 16.37
C GLU A 151 28.09 9.22 15.21
N GLN A 152 27.53 8.38 14.35
CA GLN A 152 28.19 7.91 13.12
C GLN A 152 28.31 9.03 12.08
#